data_AF-A0A959G7L0-F1
#
_entry.id   AF-A0A959G7L0-F1
#
_cell.length_a   1.000
_cell.length_b   1.000
_cell.length_c   1.000
_cell.angle_alpha   90.00
_cell.angle_beta   90.00
_cell.angle_gamma   90.00
#
_symmetry.space_group_name_H-M   'P 1'
#
loop_
_entity.id
_entity.type
_entity.pdbx_description
1 polymer ?
#
loop_
_entity_poly.entity_id
_entity_poly.type
_entity_poly.pdbx_seq_one_letter_code
_entity_poly.pdbx_strand_id
1 'polypeptide(L)'
;MDQNKFRRHLAEATKQLIDFTQSLCFNDSSDAFRYTITPSSRTLKKDVEHLNEFEISVLKTWNKYENQSLTAYQTVELLHHKNKVPLWIDMSVYEANSDLTIIDLFCS
;
A
#
# COMPACT_ATOMS: atom_id res chain seq x y z
N MET A 1 -11.17 -9.26 6.70
CA MET A 1 -11.55 -7.93 7.20
C MET A 1 -12.55 -7.30 6.23
N ASP A 2 -13.56 -6.57 6.72
CA ASP A 2 -14.48 -5.83 5.85
C ASP A 2 -13.76 -4.67 5.12
N GLN A 3 -14.19 -4.34 3.90
CA GLN A 3 -13.54 -3.33 3.06
C GLN A 3 -13.63 -1.92 3.67
N ASN A 4 -14.76 -1.55 4.27
CA ASN A 4 -14.90 -0.25 4.94
C ASN A 4 -14.01 -0.18 6.18
N LYS A 5 -13.91 -1.28 6.93
CA LYS A 5 -12.99 -1.38 8.06
C LYS A 5 -11.53 -1.21 7.61
N PHE A 6 -11.14 -1.85 6.51
CA PHE A 6 -9.79 -1.70 5.96
C PHE A 6 -9.50 -0.26 5.50
N ARG A 7 -10.44 0.37 4.79
CA ARG A 7 -10.34 1.77 4.37
C ARG A 7 -10.12 2.71 5.55
N ARG A 8 -10.87 2.51 6.65
CA ARG A 8 -10.71 3.31 7.87
C ARG A 8 -9.33 3.11 8.49
N HIS A 9 -8.87 1.87 8.63
CA HIS A 9 -7.54 1.60 9.17
C HIS A 9 -6.42 2.19 8.30
N LEU A 10 -6.54 2.13 6.97
CA LEU A 10 -5.57 2.76 6.08
C LEU A 10 -5.53 4.27 6.29
N ALA A 11 -6.68 4.93 6.42
CA ALA A 11 -6.74 6.36 6.68
C ALA A 11 -6.15 6.75 8.05
N GLU A 12 -6.44 5.97 9.10
CA GLU A 12 -5.89 6.16 10.45
C GLU A 12 -4.36 5.97 10.46
N ALA A 13 -3.87 4.94 9.79
CA ALA A 13 -2.44 4.65 9.69
C ALA A 13 -1.71 5.73 8.87
N THR A 14 -2.27 6.18 7.74
CA THR A 14 -1.73 7.30 6.98
C THR A 14 -1.61 8.55 7.84
N LYS A 15 -2.67 8.90 8.60
CA LYS A 15 -2.61 10.06 9.50
C LYS A 15 -1.47 9.92 10.52
N GLN A 16 -1.36 8.77 11.18
CA GLN A 16 -0.30 8.54 12.17
C GLN A 16 1.11 8.61 11.55
N LEU A 17 1.28 8.07 10.34
CA LEU A 17 2.54 8.17 9.59
C LEU A 17 2.91 9.62 9.32
N ILE A 18 1.95 10.43 8.89
CA ILE A 18 2.19 11.85 8.58
C ILE A 18 2.49 12.64 9.86
N ASP A 19 1.69 12.46 10.91
CA ASP A 19 1.92 13.11 12.22
C ASP A 19 3.33 12.78 12.75
N PHE A 20 3.75 11.51 12.64
CA PHE A 20 5.09 11.07 13.00
C PHE A 20 6.17 11.69 12.12
N THR A 21 5.98 11.68 10.79
CA THR A 21 6.94 12.24 9.83
C THR A 21 7.15 13.73 10.06
N GLN A 22 6.08 14.49 10.28
CA GLN A 22 6.12 15.93 10.57
C GLN A 22 6.80 16.25 11.90
N SER A 23 6.77 15.32 12.87
CA SER A 23 7.52 15.50 14.12
C SER A 23 9.05 15.41 13.95
N LEU A 24 9.51 14.81 12.84
CA LEU A 24 10.92 14.55 12.55
C LEU A 24 11.47 15.39 11.38
N CYS A 25 10.60 15.91 10.52
CA CYS A 25 10.96 16.66 9.33
C CYS A 25 10.46 18.11 9.43
N PHE A 26 11.31 19.06 9.01
CA PHE A 26 10.98 20.49 9.00
C PHE A 26 10.02 20.91 7.87
N ASN A 27 9.87 20.07 6.84
CA ASN A 27 9.06 20.39 5.67
C ASN A 27 7.62 19.93 5.89
N ASP A 28 6.67 20.78 5.51
CA ASP A 28 5.26 20.41 5.46
C ASP A 28 5.04 19.38 4.35
N SER A 29 4.30 18.31 4.69
CA SER A 29 3.82 17.31 3.74
C SER A 29 2.46 17.74 3.20
N SER A 30 2.23 17.52 1.90
CA SER A 30 0.92 17.76 1.29
C SER A 30 -0.11 16.73 1.76
N ASP A 31 -1.35 17.19 2.00
CA ASP A 31 -2.52 16.34 2.28
C ASP A 31 -3.02 15.56 1.06
N ALA A 32 -2.45 15.80 -0.13
CA ALA A 32 -2.72 15.03 -1.33
C ALA A 32 -1.93 13.71 -1.30
N PHE A 33 -2.49 12.68 -0.67
CA PHE A 33 -1.85 11.38 -0.55
C PHE A 33 -2.05 10.48 -1.77
N ARG A 34 -0.96 9.86 -2.22
CA ARG A 34 -0.94 8.74 -3.18
C ARG A 34 -0.17 7.56 -2.59
N TYR A 35 -0.45 6.38 -3.10
CA TYR A 35 0.10 5.14 -2.57
C TYR A 35 0.81 4.33 -3.67
N THR A 36 1.96 3.77 -3.36
CA THR A 36 2.59 2.70 -4.15
C THR A 36 2.51 1.39 -3.37
N ILE A 37 2.45 0.26 -4.08
CA ILE A 37 2.39 -1.07 -3.46
C ILE A 37 3.65 -1.84 -3.82
N THR A 38 4.40 -2.21 -2.80
CA THR A 38 5.65 -2.95 -2.90
C THR A 38 5.50 -4.29 -2.19
N PRO A 39 5.15 -5.37 -2.90
CA PRO A 39 5.09 -6.69 -2.28
C PRO A 39 6.49 -7.17 -1.88
N SER A 40 6.56 -7.99 -0.83
CA SER A 40 7.79 -8.65 -0.34
C SER A 40 8.54 -9.43 -1.42
N SER A 41 7.83 -9.90 -2.45
CA SER A 41 8.39 -10.45 -3.67
C SER A 41 7.47 -10.20 -4.85
N ARG A 42 8.03 -9.76 -5.98
CA ARG A 42 7.32 -9.70 -7.28
C ARG A 42 7.47 -10.98 -8.11
N THR A 43 8.20 -11.97 -7.61
CA THR A 43 8.58 -13.16 -8.37
C THR A 43 7.41 -14.14 -8.48
N LEU A 44 6.92 -14.34 -9.70
CA LEU A 44 5.81 -15.26 -10.02
C LEU A 44 6.26 -16.70 -10.31
N LYS A 45 7.49 -17.09 -9.92
CA LYS A 45 8.01 -18.42 -10.27
C LYS A 45 7.12 -19.49 -9.65
N LYS A 46 6.66 -20.42 -10.50
CA LYS A 46 5.95 -21.65 -10.12
C LYS A 46 6.70 -22.49 -9.06
N ASP A 47 8.00 -22.22 -8.93
CA ASP A 47 8.93 -22.95 -8.05
C ASP A 47 9.05 -22.31 -6.65
N VAL A 48 8.34 -21.20 -6.38
CA VAL A 48 8.10 -20.76 -5.00
C VAL A 48 6.94 -21.60 -4.46
N GLU A 49 7.25 -22.74 -3.84
CA GLU A 49 6.32 -23.78 -3.33
C GLU A 49 5.21 -23.28 -2.36
N HIS A 50 5.07 -21.98 -2.15
CA HIS A 50 4.27 -21.39 -1.09
C HIS A 50 3.08 -20.56 -1.58
N LEU A 51 2.98 -20.27 -2.89
CA LEU A 51 1.88 -19.48 -3.45
C LEU A 51 0.83 -20.36 -4.13
N ASN A 52 -0.43 -20.25 -3.72
CA ASN A 52 -1.56 -20.87 -4.40
C ASN A 52 -1.99 -20.08 -5.65
N GLU A 53 -2.84 -20.67 -6.49
CA GLU A 53 -3.30 -20.04 -7.75
C GLU A 53 -3.96 -18.66 -7.54
N PHE A 54 -4.66 -18.49 -6.41
CA PHE A 54 -5.27 -17.22 -6.06
C PHE A 54 -4.22 -16.16 -5.74
N GLU A 55 -3.22 -16.47 -4.91
CA GLU A 55 -2.12 -15.58 -4.58
C GLU A 55 -1.30 -15.19 -5.82
N ILE A 56 -1.06 -16.14 -6.73
CA ILE A 56 -0.42 -15.88 -8.02
C ILE A 56 -1.26 -14.89 -8.85
N SER A 57 -2.59 -15.03 -8.85
CA SER A 57 -3.48 -14.12 -9.60
C SER A 57 -3.50 -12.70 -9.01
N VAL A 58 -3.45 -12.60 -7.68
CA VAL A 58 -3.36 -11.32 -6.96
C VAL A 58 -2.02 -10.65 -7.26
N LEU A 59 -0.91 -11.38 -7.12
CA LEU A 59 0.42 -10.84 -7.39
C LEU A 59 0.60 -10.41 -8.85
N LYS A 60 0.02 -11.14 -9.81
CA LYS A 60 -0.05 -10.71 -11.22
C LYS A 60 -0.78 -9.38 -11.39
N THR A 61 -1.84 -9.16 -10.61
CA THR A 61 -2.59 -7.91 -10.64
C THR A 61 -1.74 -6.79 -10.07
N TRP A 62 -1.12 -6.99 -8.90
CA TRP A 62 -0.24 -6.00 -8.28
C TRP A 62 0.95 -5.62 -9.15
N ASN A 63 1.55 -6.58 -9.87
CA ASN A 63 2.65 -6.31 -10.80
C ASN A 63 2.24 -5.41 -11.98
N LYS A 64 0.96 -5.34 -12.35
CA LYS A 64 0.50 -4.38 -13.38
C LYS A 64 0.53 -2.93 -12.89
N TYR A 65 0.47 -2.72 -11.57
CA TYR A 65 0.49 -1.42 -10.91
C TYR A 65 1.87 -1.07 -10.34
N GLU A 66 2.90 -1.82 -10.71
CA GLU A 66 4.28 -1.49 -10.36
C GLU A 66 4.61 -0.05 -10.83
N ASN A 67 5.18 0.74 -9.92
CA ASN A 67 5.52 2.16 -10.13
C ASN A 67 4.32 3.09 -10.41
N GLN A 68 3.08 2.65 -10.18
CA GLN A 68 1.90 3.51 -10.29
C GLN A 68 1.48 4.08 -8.94
N SER A 69 1.18 5.37 -8.91
CA SER A 69 0.64 6.07 -7.74
C SER A 69 -0.89 5.97 -7.72
N LEU A 70 -1.41 5.31 -6.69
CA LEU A 70 -2.81 4.98 -6.53
C LEU A 70 -3.50 5.94 -5.56
N THR A 71 -4.79 6.16 -5.74
CA THR A 71 -5.65 6.78 -4.71
C THR A 71 -5.91 5.80 -3.57
N ALA A 72 -6.30 6.31 -2.40
CA ALA A 72 -6.72 5.45 -1.28
C ALA A 72 -7.84 4.45 -1.68
N TYR A 73 -8.75 4.87 -2.55
CA TYR A 73 -9.81 3.99 -3.06
C TYR A 73 -9.25 2.83 -3.88
N GLN A 74 -8.40 3.12 -4.87
CA GLN A 74 -7.76 2.11 -5.71
C GLN A 74 -6.88 1.16 -4.90
N THR A 75 -6.14 1.69 -3.92
CA THR A 75 -5.33 0.88 -3.00
C THR A 75 -6.18 -0.10 -2.20
N VAL A 76 -7.32 0.36 -1.66
CA VAL A 76 -8.25 -0.50 -0.92
C VAL A 76 -8.83 -1.58 -1.81
N GLU A 77 -9.27 -1.26 -3.02
CA GLU A 77 -9.77 -2.25 -3.99
C GLU A 77 -8.70 -3.27 -4.40
N LEU A 78 -7.45 -2.83 -4.54
CA LEU A 78 -6.35 -3.67 -5.00
C LEU A 78 -5.79 -4.57 -3.91
N LEU A 79 -5.82 -4.15 -2.65
CA LEU A 79 -5.33 -4.96 -1.52
C LEU A 79 -6.44 -5.79 -0.86
N HIS A 80 -7.71 -5.45 -1.07
CA HIS A 80 -8.84 -6.21 -0.54
C HIS A 80 -9.39 -7.21 -1.56
N HIS A 81 -9.22 -8.50 -1.29
CA HIS A 81 -9.69 -9.56 -2.19
C HIS A 81 -10.38 -10.68 -1.41
N LYS A 82 -11.63 -11.00 -1.77
CA LYS A 82 -12.43 -12.08 -1.15
C LYS A 82 -12.43 -12.00 0.39
N ASN A 83 -12.59 -10.79 0.95
CA ASN A 83 -12.54 -10.50 2.39
C ASN A 83 -11.18 -10.73 3.06
N LYS A 84 -10.12 -10.90 2.28
CA LYS A 84 -8.72 -10.95 2.72
C LYS A 84 -8.00 -9.65 2.36
N VAL A 85 -6.96 -9.36 3.14
CA VAL A 85 -6.02 -8.26 2.96
C VAL A 85 -4.60 -8.81 3.22
N PRO A 86 -3.52 -8.07 2.91
CA PRO A 86 -2.17 -8.45 3.34
C PRO A 86 -2.11 -8.73 4.84
N LEU A 87 -1.25 -9.65 5.25
CA LEU A 87 -1.08 -10.01 6.66
C LEU A 87 -0.52 -8.83 7.46
N TRP A 88 0.41 -8.11 6.85
CA TRP A 88 1.01 -6.90 7.38
C TRP A 88 1.29 -5.92 6.24
N ILE A 89 1.32 -4.64 6.60
CA ILE A 89 1.69 -3.54 5.72
C ILE A 89 2.60 -2.64 6.54
N ASP A 90 3.82 -2.45 6.06
CA ASP A 90 4.73 -1.42 6.51
C ASP A 90 4.55 -0.18 5.63
N MET A 91 4.48 0.98 6.26
CA MET A 91 4.14 2.24 5.58
C MET A 91 5.28 3.23 5.77
N SER A 92 5.74 3.81 4.67
CA SER A 92 6.76 4.86 4.70
C SER A 92 6.43 6.00 3.76
N VAL A 93 6.83 7.22 4.12
CA VAL A 93 6.78 8.35 3.19
C VAL A 93 7.93 8.17 2.20
N TYR A 94 7.59 7.86 0.95
CA TYR A 94 8.56 7.66 -0.13
C TYR A 94 9.04 8.99 -0.70
N GLU A 95 8.10 9.88 -0.96
CA GLU A 95 8.35 11.23 -1.48
C GLU A 95 7.31 12.18 -0.90
N ALA A 96 7.72 13.38 -0.48
CA ALA A 96 6.80 14.43 -0.08
C ALA A 96 7.28 15.77 -0.65
N ASN A 97 6.37 16.48 -1.30
CA ASN A 97 6.56 17.85 -1.76
C ASN A 97 5.29 18.68 -1.47
N SER A 98 5.29 19.95 -1.88
CA SER A 98 4.17 20.88 -1.62
C SER A 98 2.85 20.42 -2.25
N ASP A 99 2.90 19.62 -3.31
CA ASP A 99 1.75 19.29 -4.13
C ASP A 99 1.25 17.87 -3.84
N LEU A 100 2.14 16.97 -3.43
CA LEU A 100 1.88 15.54 -3.32
C LEU A 100 2.74 14.88 -2.24
N THR A 101 2.12 13.94 -1.52
CA THR A 101 2.83 12.99 -0.67
C THR A 101 2.58 11.56 -1.16
N ILE A 102 3.65 10.85 -1.49
CA ILE A 102 3.63 9.44 -1.92
C ILE A 102 4.02 8.56 -0.72
N ILE A 103 3.15 7.61 -0.40
CA ILE A 103 3.32 6.64 0.67
C ILE A 103 3.59 5.27 0.04
N ASP A 104 4.72 4.66 0.36
CA ASP A 104 4.98 3.28 -0.02
C ASP A 104 4.37 2.30 0.98
N LEU A 105 3.66 1.32 0.45
CA LEU A 105 3.05 0.22 1.19
C LEU A 105 3.83 -1.06 0.90
N PHE A 106 4.79 -1.35 1.77
CA PHE A 106 5.53 -2.61 1.73
C PHE A 106 4.72 -3.71 2.41
N CYS A 107 4.40 -4.81 1.74
CA CYS A 107 3.44 -5.78 2.30
C CYS A 107 3.66 -7.23 1.88
N SER A 108 3.05 -8.17 2.63
CA SER A 108 3.01 -9.61 2.32
C SER A 108 1.66 -10.25 2.59
#